data_AF-A0A2V8EPZ6-F1
#
_entry.id   AF-A0A2V8EPZ6-F1
#
_cell.length_a   1.000
_cell.length_b   1.000
_cell.length_c   1.000
_cell.angle_alpha   90.00
_cell.angle_beta   90.00
_cell.angle_gamma   90.00
#
_symmetry.space_group_name_H-M   'P 1'
#
loop_
_entity.id
_entity.type
_entity.pdbx_description
1 polymer ?
#
loop_
_entity_poly.entity_id
_entity_poly.type
_entity_poly.pdbx_seq_one_letter_code
_entity_poly.pdbx_strand_id
1 'polypeptide(L)'
;SAVVFFAIGAVVFADPPAVSVQQQADLIPGVGIFVHVVVNCGDGETDGTIEVGARQAGVTGDNVDTVPNAETRQEVAVFIPGSFAAGEAQASATLACGLLLSGFDLGRTINIVER
;
A
#
# COMPACT_ATOMS: atom_id res chain seq x y z
N SER A 1 -16.56 14.92 -51.19
CA SER A 1 -15.55 14.19 -50.40
C SER A 1 -15.47 14.81 -49.03
N ALA A 2 -15.85 14.09 -47.97
CA ALA A 2 -15.77 14.56 -46.59
C ALA A 2 -14.55 13.94 -45.91
N VAL A 3 -13.63 14.77 -45.43
CA VAL A 3 -12.47 14.33 -44.64
C VAL A 3 -12.88 14.40 -43.18
N VAL A 4 -12.96 13.24 -42.52
CA VAL A 4 -13.19 13.13 -41.08
C VAL A 4 -11.82 13.17 -40.40
N PHE A 5 -11.56 14.23 -39.64
CA PHE A 5 -10.36 14.38 -38.83
C PHE A 5 -10.60 13.70 -37.47
N PHE A 6 -10.01 12.53 -37.26
CA PHE A 6 -9.91 11.95 -35.93
C PHE A 6 -8.74 12.60 -35.20
N ALA A 7 -9.04 13.52 -34.28
CA ALA A 7 -8.07 14.00 -33.32
C ALA A 7 -7.76 12.86 -32.33
N ILE A 8 -6.68 12.14 -32.58
CA ILE A 8 -6.07 11.20 -31.63
C ILE A 8 -5.40 12.04 -30.54
N GLY A 9 -6.18 12.51 -29.57
CA GLY A 9 -5.65 13.02 -28.32
C GLY A 9 -4.92 11.88 -27.60
N ALA A 10 -3.66 12.12 -27.21
CA ALA A 10 -2.91 11.18 -26.38
C ALA A 10 -3.64 11.07 -25.04
N VAL A 11 -4.37 9.97 -24.85
CA VAL A 11 -4.91 9.61 -23.53
C VAL A 11 -3.69 9.21 -22.71
N VAL A 12 -3.14 10.15 -21.94
CA VAL A 12 -2.23 9.80 -20.86
C VAL A 12 -3.08 9.03 -19.87
N PHE A 13 -2.96 7.70 -19.88
CA PHE A 13 -3.50 6.86 -18.81
C PHE A 13 -2.69 7.20 -17.56
N ALA A 14 -3.08 8.25 -16.84
CA ALA A 14 -2.63 8.45 -15.48
C ALA A 14 -2.99 7.18 -14.72
N ASP A 15 -2.01 6.54 -14.09
CA ASP A 15 -2.27 5.35 -13.30
C ASP A 15 -3.23 5.74 -12.17
N PRO A 16 -4.39 5.06 -12.04
CA PRO A 16 -5.31 5.35 -10.97
C PRO A 16 -4.63 5.12 -9.61
N PRO A 17 -5.06 5.84 -8.56
CA PRO A 17 -4.58 5.57 -7.22
C PRO A 17 -4.76 4.10 -6.84
N ALA A 18 -3.72 3.50 -6.25
CA ALA A 18 -3.70 2.08 -5.93
C ALA A 18 -2.86 1.80 -4.68
N VAL A 19 -3.24 0.75 -3.97
CA VAL A 19 -2.49 0.18 -2.85
C VAL A 19 -2.44 -1.33 -2.98
N SER A 20 -1.31 -1.95 -2.66
CA SER A 20 -1.14 -3.40 -2.68
C SER A 20 -0.16 -3.86 -1.62
N VAL A 21 -0.59 -4.77 -0.75
CA VAL A 21 0.25 -5.40 0.27
C VAL A 21 1.10 -6.48 -0.38
N GLN A 22 2.41 -6.43 -0.16
CA GLN A 22 3.35 -7.44 -0.61
C GLN A 22 3.19 -8.73 0.20
N GLN A 23 3.51 -9.86 -0.41
CA GLN A 23 3.33 -11.19 0.21
C GLN A 23 4.36 -11.50 1.31
N GLN A 24 5.25 -10.57 1.62
CA GLN A 24 6.31 -10.75 2.60
C GLN A 24 6.34 -9.58 3.58
N ALA A 25 6.58 -9.91 4.85
CA ALA A 25 6.86 -8.95 5.91
C ALA A 25 8.12 -9.37 6.66
N ASP A 26 8.83 -8.41 7.23
CA ASP A 26 10.07 -8.68 7.98
C ASP A 26 9.80 -8.60 9.49
N LEU A 27 10.28 -9.58 10.24
CA LEU A 27 10.11 -9.66 11.69
C LEU A 27 11.21 -8.88 12.42
N ILE A 28 10.81 -8.08 13.40
CA ILE A 28 11.68 -7.58 14.47
C ILE A 28 11.33 -8.36 15.75
N PRO A 29 12.13 -9.37 16.14
CA PRO A 29 11.78 -10.26 17.24
C PRO A 29 11.45 -9.51 18.54
N GLY A 30 10.26 -9.76 19.08
CA GLY A 30 9.79 -9.16 20.33
C GLY A 30 9.33 -7.70 20.22
N VAL A 31 9.32 -7.11 19.02
CA VAL A 31 8.96 -5.69 18.81
C VAL A 31 7.78 -5.54 17.84
N GLY A 32 7.84 -6.16 16.66
CA GLY A 32 6.82 -6.00 15.62
C GLY A 32 7.25 -6.52 14.26
N ILE A 33 6.55 -6.09 13.21
CA ILE A 33 6.86 -6.45 11.81
C ILE A 33 6.90 -5.21 10.91
N PHE A 34 7.67 -5.27 9.83
CA PHE A 34 7.54 -4.36 8.70
C PHE A 34 6.70 -5.01 7.60
N VAL A 35 5.54 -4.43 7.32
CA VAL A 35 4.71 -4.84 6.18
C VAL A 35 5.06 -3.95 4.99
N HIS A 36 5.44 -4.58 3.88
CA HIS A 36 5.76 -3.87 2.65
C HIS A 36 4.49 -3.66 1.83
N VAL A 37 4.26 -2.42 1.41
CA VAL A 37 3.08 -2.01 0.65
C VAL A 37 3.52 -1.18 -0.54
N VAL A 38 2.98 -1.48 -1.70
CA VAL A 38 3.12 -0.65 -2.89
C VAL A 38 1.97 0.34 -2.91
N VAL A 39 2.30 1.63 -3.00
CA VAL A 39 1.32 2.72 -3.10
C VAL A 39 1.53 3.51 -4.39
N ASN A 40 0.44 4.10 -4.86
CA ASN A 40 0.42 5.09 -5.94
C ASN A 40 -0.77 6.01 -5.72
N CYS A 41 -0.56 7.33 -5.70
CA CYS A 41 -1.62 8.34 -5.63
C CYS A 41 -1.96 8.95 -6.99
N GLY A 42 -1.23 8.59 -8.04
CA GLY A 42 -1.41 9.15 -9.37
C GLY A 42 -0.94 10.60 -9.49
N ASP A 43 -0.91 11.10 -10.72
CA ASP A 43 -0.41 12.44 -11.02
C ASP A 43 -1.26 13.53 -10.35
N GLY A 44 -0.65 14.32 -9.45
CA GLY A 44 -1.23 15.56 -8.91
C GLY A 44 -1.41 15.64 -7.39
N GLU A 45 -1.28 14.53 -6.65
CA GLU A 45 -1.34 14.52 -5.18
C GLU A 45 0.02 14.15 -4.59
N THR A 46 0.55 15.02 -3.74
CA THR A 46 1.94 14.92 -3.27
C THR A 46 2.12 13.92 -2.13
N ASP A 47 1.21 13.89 -1.16
CA ASP A 47 1.38 13.07 0.05
C ASP A 47 0.21 12.09 0.23
N GLY A 48 0.55 10.83 0.49
CA GLY A 48 -0.39 9.78 0.85
C GLY A 48 -0.43 9.58 2.37
N THR A 49 -1.58 9.16 2.90
CA THR A 49 -1.68 8.57 4.24
C THR A 49 -1.99 7.09 4.07
N ILE A 50 -1.14 6.23 4.63
CA ILE A 50 -1.33 4.78 4.60
C ILE A 50 -1.64 4.27 6.00
N GLU A 51 -2.68 3.47 6.12
CA GLU A 51 -2.97 2.69 7.32
C GLU A 51 -2.77 1.21 6.98
N VAL A 52 -1.99 0.50 7.78
CA VAL A 52 -1.71 -0.93 7.59
C VAL A 52 -2.00 -1.66 8.89
N GLY A 53 -2.84 -2.68 8.79
CA GLY A 53 -3.14 -3.61 9.87
C GLY A 53 -2.60 -5.01 9.57
N ALA A 54 -2.19 -5.73 10.60
CA ALA A 54 -1.81 -7.13 10.51
C ALA A 54 -2.43 -7.97 11.63
N ARG A 55 -2.75 -9.23 11.31
CA ARG A 55 -3.25 -10.22 12.27
C ARG A 55 -2.59 -11.57 12.09
N GLN A 56 -2.21 -12.20 13.19
CA GLN A 56 -1.62 -13.53 13.24
C GLN A 56 -2.02 -14.23 14.54
N ALA A 57 -2.73 -15.35 14.45
CA ALA A 57 -2.99 -16.27 15.57
C ALA A 57 -3.26 -15.62 16.95
N GLY A 58 -4.15 -14.62 17.01
CA GLY A 58 -4.52 -13.92 18.26
C GLY A 58 -3.73 -12.64 18.56
N VAL A 59 -2.73 -12.30 17.72
CA VAL A 59 -2.06 -11.01 17.69
C VAL A 59 -2.70 -10.14 16.60
N THR A 60 -2.99 -8.90 16.94
CA THR A 60 -3.47 -7.87 16.01
C THR A 60 -2.73 -6.57 16.29
N GLY A 61 -2.36 -5.84 15.25
CA GLY A 61 -1.79 -4.52 15.36
C GLY A 61 -2.03 -3.73 14.07
N ASP A 62 -1.91 -2.42 14.19
CA ASP A 62 -2.04 -1.49 13.07
C ASP A 62 -1.11 -0.30 13.28
N ASN A 63 -0.83 0.41 12.19
CA ASN A 63 -0.16 1.69 12.24
C ASN A 63 -0.57 2.56 11.05
N VAL A 64 -0.48 3.88 11.24
CA VAL A 64 -0.72 4.89 10.22
C VAL A 64 0.57 5.63 9.94
N ASP A 65 0.93 5.76 8.68
CA ASP A 65 2.14 6.47 8.25
C ASP A 65 1.84 7.46 7.11
N THR A 66 2.73 8.44 6.96
CA THR A 66 2.69 9.38 5.84
C THR A 66 3.66 8.91 4.76
N VAL A 67 3.18 8.88 3.52
CA VAL A 67 3.96 8.52 2.35
C VAL A 67 4.23 9.77 1.52
N PRO A 68 5.42 10.37 1.64
CA PRO A 68 5.75 11.58 0.88
C PRO A 68 5.95 11.27 -0.60
N ASN A 69 5.62 12.24 -1.46
CA ASN A 69 5.79 12.16 -2.91
C ASN A 69 5.15 10.89 -3.53
N ALA A 70 3.92 10.56 -3.12
CA ALA A 70 3.18 9.38 -3.57
C ALA A 70 2.63 9.46 -5.00
N GLU A 71 3.06 10.45 -5.78
CA GLU A 71 2.62 10.74 -7.16
C GLU A 71 2.87 9.56 -8.12
N THR A 72 3.86 8.72 -7.80
CA THR A 72 4.23 7.55 -8.59
C THR A 72 4.28 6.29 -7.74
N ARG A 73 4.26 5.13 -8.41
CA ARG A 73 4.35 3.84 -7.76
C ARG A 73 5.64 3.71 -6.95
N GLN A 74 5.50 3.52 -5.64
CA GLN A 74 6.61 3.28 -4.73
C GLN A 74 6.27 2.21 -3.69
N GLU A 75 7.31 1.54 -3.18
CA GLU A 75 7.19 0.58 -2.09
C GLU A 75 7.59 1.24 -0.77
N VAL A 76 6.72 1.09 0.23
CA VAL A 76 6.92 1.60 1.59
C VAL A 76 6.83 0.46 2.59
N ALA A 77 7.63 0.53 3.65
CA ALA A 77 7.60 -0.42 4.75
C ALA A 77 6.93 0.24 5.95
N VAL A 78 5.78 -0.27 6.38
CA VAL A 78 5.05 0.25 7.54
C VAL A 78 5.33 -0.66 8.72
N PHE A 79 5.85 -0.07 9.80
CA PHE A 79 6.11 -0.79 11.04
C PHE A 79 4.80 -1.01 11.81
N ILE A 80 4.50 -2.26 12.16
CA ILE A 80 3.34 -2.64 12.96
C ILE A 80 3.84 -3.24 14.28
N PRO A 81 3.61 -2.57 15.41
CA PRO A 81 4.02 -3.08 16.72
C PRO A 81 3.17 -4.30 17.10
N GLY A 82 3.81 -5.29 17.74
CA GLY A 82 3.10 -6.46 18.26
C GLY A 82 4.01 -7.67 18.46
N SER A 83 3.52 -8.64 19.23
CA SER A 83 4.21 -9.90 19.50
C SER A 83 4.05 -10.91 18.35
N PHE A 84 4.31 -10.47 17.13
CA PHE A 84 4.26 -11.32 15.93
C PHE A 84 5.39 -12.35 15.94
N ALA A 85 5.22 -13.42 15.17
CA ALA A 85 6.19 -14.48 14.96
C ALA A 85 6.35 -14.79 13.46
N ALA A 86 7.45 -15.47 13.11
CA ALA A 86 7.66 -15.93 11.74
C ALA A 86 6.54 -16.90 11.31
N GLY A 87 6.13 -16.80 10.04
CA GLY A 87 5.10 -17.62 9.43
C GLY A 87 3.94 -16.82 8.82
N GLU A 88 2.84 -17.52 8.53
CA GLU A 88 1.68 -16.94 7.86
C GLU A 88 0.96 -15.92 8.76
N ALA A 89 0.59 -14.78 8.17
CA ALA A 89 -0.26 -13.77 8.76
C ALA A 89 -1.18 -13.17 7.68
N GLN A 90 -2.11 -12.31 8.09
CA GLN A 90 -2.95 -11.55 7.18
C GLN A 90 -2.73 -10.07 7.41
N ALA A 91 -2.51 -9.33 6.34
CA ALA A 91 -2.36 -7.89 6.37
C ALA A 91 -3.42 -7.21 5.51
N SER A 92 -3.74 -5.97 5.87
CA SER A 92 -4.64 -5.10 5.11
C SER A 92 -4.04 -3.70 5.07
N ALA A 93 -4.24 -2.99 3.98
CA ALA A 93 -3.81 -1.62 3.82
C ALA A 93 -4.92 -0.76 3.23
N THR A 94 -5.02 0.48 3.69
CA THR A 94 -5.84 1.53 3.08
C THR A 94 -4.98 2.72 2.78
N LEU A 95 -5.19 3.33 1.61
CA LEU A 95 -4.47 4.50 1.13
C LEU A 95 -5.45 5.65 0.96
N ALA A 96 -5.15 6.78 1.58
CA ALA A 96 -5.74 8.06 1.27
C ALA A 96 -4.72 8.92 0.52
N CYS A 97 -5.13 9.57 -0.57
CA CYS A 97 -4.33 10.55 -1.29
C CYS A 97 -4.93 11.92 -1.00
N GLY A 98 -4.19 12.77 -0.29
CA GLY A 98 -4.75 13.98 0.30
C GLY A 98 -5.83 13.67 1.33
N LEU A 99 -7.03 14.24 1.16
CA LEU A 99 -8.19 14.01 2.05
C LEU A 99 -9.14 12.91 1.55
N LEU A 100 -8.83 12.25 0.44
CA LEU A 100 -9.71 11.29 -0.20
C LEU A 100 -9.19 9.87 0.00
N LEU A 101 -10.08 8.96 0.40
CA LEU A 101 -9.78 7.54 0.39
C LEU A 101 -9.66 7.05 -1.06
N SER A 102 -8.50 6.50 -1.40
CA SER A 102 -8.07 6.25 -2.77
C SER A 102 -7.88 4.77 -3.09
N GLY A 103 -7.64 3.92 -2.09
CA GLY A 103 -7.46 2.48 -2.31
C GLY A 103 -7.57 1.63 -1.05
N PHE A 104 -7.84 0.34 -1.26
CA PHE A 104 -7.86 -0.68 -0.22
C PHE A 104 -7.31 -2.01 -0.76
N ASP A 105 -6.53 -2.71 0.06
CA ASP A 105 -6.14 -4.11 -0.13
C ASP A 105 -6.38 -4.83 1.20
N LEU A 106 -7.35 -5.76 1.22
CA LEU A 106 -7.90 -6.30 2.46
C LEU A 106 -7.65 -7.80 2.58
N GLY A 107 -7.16 -8.21 3.75
CA GLY A 107 -7.02 -9.62 4.12
C GLY A 107 -5.99 -10.39 3.29
N ARG A 108 -4.96 -9.71 2.79
CA ARG A 108 -3.88 -10.32 2.01
C ARG A 108 -3.06 -11.25 2.90
N THR A 109 -2.90 -12.51 2.48
CA THR A 109 -1.97 -13.43 3.15
C THR A 109 -0.53 -12.97 2.90
N ILE A 110 0.23 -12.87 3.98
CA ILE A 110 1.66 -12.53 3.98
C ILE A 110 2.45 -13.58 4.75
N ASN A 111 3.72 -13.74 4.40
CA ASN A 111 4.67 -14.55 5.14
C ASN A 111 5.65 -13.65 5.89
N ILE A 112 5.60 -13.69 7.23
CA ILE A 112 6.52 -12.99 8.11
C ILE A 112 7.82 -13.81 8.19
N VAL A 113 8.95 -13.19 7.86
CA VAL A 113 10.26 -13.83 7.92
C VAL A 113 11.22 -13.05 8.81
N GLU A 114 12.11 -13.76 9.50
CA GLU A 114 13.26 -13.16 10.16
C GLU A 114 14.31 -12.80 9.10
N ARG A 115 14.78 -11.56 9.11
CA ARG A 115 15.90 -11.08 8.29
C ARG A 115 17.02 -10.55 9.16
#